data_AF-A0A6B2TAT3-F1
#
_entry.id   AF-A0A6B2TAT3-F1
#
_cell.length_a   1.000
_cell.length_b   1.000
_cell.length_c   1.000
_cell.angle_alpha   90.00
_cell.angle_beta   90.00
_cell.angle_gamma   90.00
#
_symmetry.space_group_name_H-M   'P 1'
#
loop_
_entity.id
_entity.type
_entity.pdbx_description
1 polymer ?
#
loop_
_entity_poly.entity_id
_entity_poly.type
_entity_poly.pdbx_seq_one_letter_code
_entity_poly.pdbx_strand_id
1 'polypeptide(L)'
;QGLTVRTRVAPAASDLALRTEYHWASNGPRLLLRMSVTPEGEWPVPLPRLGIRFGLPGASGRVRWFGGGPGEAYPDTAAASLIGVWES
;
A
#
# COMPACT_ATOMS: atom_id res chain seq x y z
N GLN A 1 -0.60 -20.50 13.37
CA GLN A 1 0.29 -20.67 12.19
C GLN A 1 0.07 -19.49 11.25
N GLY A 2 1.10 -19.07 10.52
CA GLY A 2 1.04 -17.97 9.55
C GLY A 2 1.57 -18.40 8.18
N LEU A 3 1.37 -17.57 7.18
CA LEU A 3 1.86 -17.78 5.81
C LEU A 3 2.82 -16.65 5.44
N THR A 4 4.05 -17.00 5.05
CA THR A 4 4.99 -16.05 4.47
C THR A 4 5.05 -16.26 2.96
N VAL A 5 4.78 -15.19 2.20
CA VAL A 5 4.95 -15.16 0.74
C VAL A 5 6.09 -14.20 0.42
N ARG A 6 7.08 -14.68 -0.33
CA ARG A 6 8.19 -13.85 -0.81
C ARG A 6 8.05 -13.64 -2.30
N THR A 7 8.15 -12.38 -2.72
CA THR A 7 8.09 -11.99 -4.13
C THR A 7 9.24 -11.07 -4.48
N ARG A 8 9.51 -10.96 -5.79
CA ARG A 8 10.42 -9.97 -6.36
C ARG A 8 9.66 -9.25 -7.47
N VAL A 9 9.45 -7.95 -7.32
CA VAL A 9 8.75 -7.11 -8.31
C VAL A 9 9.79 -6.28 -9.05
N ALA A 10 9.87 -6.45 -10.37
CA ALA A 10 10.88 -5.81 -11.22
C ALA A 10 10.29 -5.44 -12.59
N PRO A 11 10.73 -4.33 -13.21
CA PRO A 11 10.45 -4.07 -14.62
C PRO A 11 11.25 -5.00 -15.53
N ALA A 12 10.79 -5.18 -16.77
CA ALA A 12 11.52 -5.96 -17.77
C ALA A 12 12.88 -5.32 -18.10
N ALA A 13 13.87 -6.17 -18.39
CA ALA A 13 15.22 -5.76 -18.81
C ALA A 13 15.95 -4.80 -17.85
N SER A 14 15.76 -4.97 -16.54
CA SER A 14 16.45 -4.19 -15.50
C SER A 14 16.85 -5.08 -14.33
N ASP A 15 17.96 -4.74 -13.68
CA ASP A 15 18.39 -5.41 -12.45
C ASP A 15 17.70 -4.83 -11.19
N LEU A 16 17.01 -3.69 -11.31
CA LEU A 16 16.25 -3.09 -10.22
C LEU A 16 15.10 -4.00 -9.78
N ALA A 17 14.89 -4.10 -8.47
CA ALA A 17 13.70 -4.75 -7.94
C ALA A 17 13.31 -4.28 -6.56
N LEU A 18 12.07 -4.59 -6.20
CA LEU A 18 11.58 -4.55 -4.83
C LEU A 18 11.38 -6.00 -4.37
N ARG A 19 12.26 -6.48 -3.50
CA ARG A 19 12.05 -7.73 -2.78
C ARG A 19 10.99 -7.48 -1.73
N THR A 20 9.92 -8.26 -1.72
CA THR A 20 8.79 -8.05 -0.81
C THR A 20 8.49 -9.33 -0.06
N GLU A 21 8.34 -9.22 1.26
CA GLU A 21 7.84 -10.29 2.10
C GLU A 21 6.46 -9.90 2.64
N TYR A 22 5.48 -10.77 2.43
CA TYR A 22 4.15 -10.68 3.00
C TYR A 22 4.00 -11.75 4.07
N HIS A 23 3.93 -11.35 5.33
CA HIS A 23 3.65 -12.24 6.44
C HIS A 23 2.19 -12.11 6.87
N TRP A 24 1.41 -13.15 6.60
CA TRP A 24 0.00 -13.26 6.93
C TRP A 24 -0.20 -14.05 8.22
N ALA A 25 -1.03 -13.53 9.10
CA ALA A 25 -1.49 -14.21 10.30
C ALA A 25 -2.99 -14.00 10.49
N SER A 26 -3.72 -15.05 10.84
CA SER A 26 -5.15 -14.98 11.13
C SER A 26 -5.44 -15.54 12.51
N ASN A 27 -6.44 -14.97 13.17
CA ASN A 27 -7.06 -15.55 14.36
C ASN A 27 -8.46 -16.13 14.10
N GLY A 28 -8.89 -16.19 12.84
CA GLY A 28 -10.25 -16.52 12.42
C GLY A 28 -10.98 -15.29 11.88
N PRO A 29 -11.52 -14.41 12.75
CA PRO A 29 -12.30 -13.26 12.32
C PRO A 29 -11.46 -12.10 11.78
N ARG A 30 -10.15 -12.07 12.03
CA ARG A 30 -9.25 -11.00 11.57
C ARG A 30 -8.05 -11.58 10.86
N LEU A 31 -7.64 -10.88 9.81
CA LEU A 31 -6.43 -11.15 9.04
C LEU A 31 -5.46 -9.98 9.21
N LEU A 32 -4.24 -10.29 9.64
CA LEU A 32 -3.13 -9.35 9.75
C LEU A 32 -2.15 -9.61 8.62
N LEU A 33 -1.85 -8.55 7.85
CA LEU A 33 -0.73 -8.52 6.93
C LEU A 33 0.38 -7.65 7.49
N ARG A 34 1.57 -8.20 7.65
CA ARG A 34 2.83 -7.44 7.79
C ARG A 34 3.60 -7.52 6.48
N MET A 35 4.04 -6.37 5.98
CA MET A 35 4.80 -6.28 4.74
C MET A 35 6.15 -5.59 5.01
N SER A 36 7.22 -6.15 4.46
CA SER A 36 8.52 -5.49 4.36
C SER A 36 8.97 -5.46 2.92
N VAL A 37 9.55 -4.34 2.51
CA VAL A 37 10.08 -4.12 1.16
C VAL A 37 11.54 -3.74 1.26
N THR A 38 12.40 -4.45 0.54
CA THR A 38 13.83 -4.16 0.43
C THR A 38 14.15 -3.85 -1.04
N PRO A 39 14.59 -2.62 -1.36
CA PRO A 39 15.03 -2.31 -2.72
C PRO A 39 16.33 -3.07 -3.04
N GLU A 40 16.44 -3.51 -4.29
CA GLU A 40 17.62 -4.12 -4.88
C GLU A 40 18.11 -3.25 -6.04
N GLY A 41 19.43 -3.11 -6.17
CA GLY A 41 20.07 -2.25 -7.18
C GLY A 41 20.11 -0.78 -6.78
N GLU A 42 20.73 0.04 -7.63
CA GLU A 42 20.84 1.48 -7.45
C GLU A 42 19.58 2.19 -7.97
N TRP A 43 18.87 2.90 -7.11
CA TRP A 43 17.65 3.64 -7.49
C TRP A 43 17.97 5.13 -7.66
N PRO A 44 18.26 5.61 -8.88
CA PRO A 44 18.67 7.00 -9.11
C PRO A 44 17.50 8.00 -9.03
N VAL A 45 16.27 7.51 -8.92
CA VAL A 45 15.04 8.31 -8.89
C VAL A 45 14.15 7.91 -7.70
N PRO A 46 13.39 8.86 -7.13
CA PRO A 46 12.44 8.53 -6.07
C PRO A 46 11.31 7.65 -6.61
N LEU A 47 10.80 6.77 -5.75
CA LEU A 47 9.57 6.03 -6.06
C LEU A 47 8.37 7.00 -5.99
N PRO A 48 7.46 7.01 -6.98
CA PRO A 48 6.28 7.85 -6.94
C PRO A 48 5.30 7.43 -5.83
N ARG A 49 5.26 6.13 -5.52
CA ARG A 49 4.48 5.56 -4.41
C ARG A 49 5.02 4.19 -4.00
N LEU A 50 4.84 3.83 -2.74
CA LEU A 50 5.05 2.49 -2.23
C LEU A 50 3.80 2.05 -1.46
N GLY A 51 3.15 0.98 -1.90
CA GLY A 51 1.91 0.51 -1.30
C GLY A 51 1.41 -0.79 -1.90
N ILE A 52 0.24 -1.24 -1.41
CA ILE A 52 -0.41 -2.48 -1.84
C ILE A 52 -1.62 -2.13 -2.71
N ARG A 53 -1.84 -2.90 -3.77
CA ARG A 53 -3.04 -2.81 -4.61
C ARG A 53 -3.94 -4.01 -4.34
N PHE A 54 -5.18 -3.75 -3.89
CA PHE A 54 -6.22 -4.77 -3.77
C PHE A 54 -7.10 -4.75 -5.03
N GLY A 55 -7.31 -5.93 -5.63
CA GLY A 55 -8.36 -6.13 -6.63
C GLY A 55 -9.65 -6.49 -5.91
N LEU A 56 -10.65 -5.60 -5.95
CA LEU A 56 -11.96 -5.81 -5.33
C LEU A 56 -13.03 -5.99 -6.43
N PRO A 57 -13.80 -7.10 -6.42
CA PRO A 57 -14.92 -7.26 -7.35
C PRO A 57 -15.97 -6.17 -7.12
N GLY A 58 -16.44 -5.51 -8.19
CA GLY A 58 -17.52 -4.52 -8.10
C GLY A 58 -17.16 -3.23 -7.36
N ALA A 59 -15.94 -2.71 -7.53
CA ALA A 59 -15.40 -1.53 -6.83
C ALA A 59 -16.05 -0.18 -7.21
N SER A 60 -17.38 -0.11 -7.23
CA SER A 60 -18.20 1.10 -7.35
C SER A 60 -18.99 1.33 -6.07
N GLY A 61 -18.31 1.36 -4.93
CA GLY A 61 -18.92 1.48 -3.60
C GLY A 61 -18.50 2.75 -2.86
N ARG A 62 -19.30 3.14 -1.86
CA ARG A 62 -18.93 4.20 -0.91
C ARG A 62 -17.83 3.71 0.02
N VAL A 63 -16.89 4.59 0.33
CA VAL A 63 -15.82 4.34 1.31
C VAL A 63 -15.98 5.33 2.45
N ARG A 64 -15.83 4.85 3.68
CA ARG A 64 -15.77 5.68 4.89
C ARG A 64 -14.41 5.53 5.54
N TRP A 65 -13.76 6.64 5.89
CA TRP A 65 -12.42 6.63 6.49
C TRP A 65 -12.29 7.63 7.62
N PHE A 66 -11.35 7.36 8.54
CA PHE A 66 -10.85 8.33 9.50
C PHE A 66 -9.46 8.79 9.05
N GLY A 67 -9.25 10.10 8.88
CA GLY A 67 -8.00 10.67 8.38
C GLY A 67 -8.21 12.03 7.72
N GLY A 68 -7.29 12.40 6.83
CA GLY A 68 -7.39 13.63 6.03
C GLY A 68 -8.56 13.59 5.05
N GLY A 69 -9.23 14.73 4.88
CA GLY A 69 -10.34 14.92 3.94
C GLY A 69 -10.85 16.37 3.97
N PRO A 70 -11.98 16.69 3.33
CA PRO A 70 -12.83 15.78 2.54
C PRO A 70 -12.26 15.46 1.14
N GLY A 71 -11.37 16.32 0.64
CA GLY A 71 -10.75 16.16 -0.68
C GLY A 71 -9.47 15.31 -0.66
N GLU A 72 -8.88 15.19 -1.83
CA GLU A 72 -7.55 14.59 -2.01
C GLU A 72 -6.47 15.43 -1.31
N ALA A 73 -5.43 14.76 -0.81
CA ALA A 73 -4.26 15.39 -0.21
C ALA A 73 -2.99 14.63 -0.58
N TYR A 74 -1.97 15.36 -1.02
CA TYR A 74 -0.61 14.86 -1.25
C TYR A 74 0.35 15.42 -0.20
N PRO A 75 1.57 14.87 -0.06
CA PRO A 75 2.55 15.37 0.89
C PRO A 75 2.79 16.89 0.86
N ASP A 76 2.64 17.51 -0.31
CA ASP A 76 2.85 18.93 -0.58
C ASP A 76 1.56 19.77 -0.65
N THR A 77 0.37 19.16 -0.61
CA THR A 77 -0.94 19.85 -0.76
C THR A 77 -1.91 19.59 0.40
N ALA A 78 -1.46 19.01 1.50
CA ALA A 78 -2.31 18.63 2.63
C ALA A 78 -2.85 19.80 3.48
N ALA A 79 -2.51 21.06 3.17
CA ALA A 79 -2.86 22.22 4.00
C ALA A 79 -4.39 22.43 4.19
N ALA A 80 -5.20 22.02 3.20
CA ALA A 80 -6.66 22.08 3.27
C ALA A 80 -7.30 20.78 3.82
N SER A 81 -6.49 19.77 4.15
CA SER A 81 -6.95 18.47 4.62
C SER A 81 -7.18 18.49 6.13
N LEU A 82 -8.39 18.17 6.57
CA LEU A 82 -8.77 18.11 7.97
C LEU A 82 -8.87 16.66 8.45
N ILE A 83 -8.39 16.42 9.67
CA ILE A 83 -8.53 15.12 10.33
C ILE A 83 -9.97 14.95 10.82
N GLY A 84 -10.66 13.93 10.31
CA GLY A 84 -12.04 13.64 10.65
C GLY A 84 -12.50 12.28 10.13
N VAL A 85 -13.79 11.99 10.27
CA VAL A 85 -14.44 10.84 9.63
C VAL A 85 -15.18 11.34 8.40
N TRP A 86 -14.84 10.80 7.23
CA TRP A 86 -15.33 11.23 5.91
C TRP A 86 -15.96 10.07 5.14
N GLU A 87 -16.76 10.38 4.13
CA GLU A 87 -17.38 9.42 3.20
C GLU A 87 -17.35 9.96 1.77
N SER A 88 -17.18 9.06 0.78
CA SER A 88 -17.13 9.36 -0.66
C SER A 88 -18.49 9.35 -1.34
#